data_AF-A0A662GI61-F1
#
_entry.id   AF-A0A662GI61-F1
#
_cell.length_a   1.000
_cell.length_b   1.000
_cell.length_c   1.000
_cell.angle_alpha   90.00
_cell.angle_beta   90.00
_cell.angle_gamma   90.00
#
_symmetry.space_group_name_H-M   'P 1'
#
loop_
_entity.id
_entity.type
_entity.pdbx_description
1 polymer ?
#
loop_
_entity_poly.entity_id
_entity_poly.type
_entity_poly.pdbx_seq_one_letter_code
_entity_poly.pdbx_strand_id
1 'polypeptide(L)'
;MPCLGVAFIAVVVGATAAVLKAWNSAGIKLGETTYFRVVCTAAVVELPWYRSFADLVEPRIRAYLGRYLGDLKKFERLNLEWKRVCFAAPEVELLKRKLLFSKLPVTLAEDLECLIWSWSREYQRRYNWSFRVAAGRICRAVSLLSKRYSVLVKLENLRGIKRKNVPHLRRWSWIRLVKLVLGCTSKKVGVALVDPSYTSSKCPVCRGWLRRRTYRMLICANCERKWHRDVAAAVNIALAEPRRMLRTPRSP
;
A
#
# COMPACT_ATOMS: atom_id res chain seq x y z
N MET A 1 -1.85 -2.88 2.75
CA MET A 1 -1.01 -2.85 1.55
C MET A 1 0.42 -3.05 2.02
N PRO A 2 1.06 -4.18 1.66
CA PRO A 2 2.34 -4.58 2.23
C PRO A 2 3.55 -3.95 1.54
N CYS A 3 3.38 -3.34 0.36
CA CYS A 3 4.48 -2.85 -0.45
C CYS A 3 4.06 -1.66 -1.33
N LEU A 4 5.02 -1.02 -1.99
CA LEU A 4 4.83 0.02 -3.00
C LEU A 4 5.37 -0.48 -4.34
N GLY A 5 4.58 -0.40 -5.40
CA GLY A 5 5.08 -0.59 -6.75
C GLY A 5 5.76 0.67 -7.25
N VAL A 6 6.94 0.54 -7.87
CA VAL A 6 7.57 1.65 -8.58
C VAL A 6 8.07 1.19 -9.93
N ALA A 7 7.91 2.06 -10.92
CA ALA A 7 8.45 1.87 -12.25
C ALA A 7 9.21 3.12 -12.66
N PHE A 8 10.27 2.90 -13.44
CA PHE A 8 11.10 3.93 -14.01
C PHE A 8 11.14 3.74 -15.52
N ILE A 9 11.12 4.86 -16.25
CA ILE A 9 11.27 4.89 -17.71
C ILE A 9 12.47 5.77 -18.03
N ALA A 10 13.48 5.18 -18.66
CA ALA A 10 14.64 5.90 -19.18
C ALA A 10 14.41 6.22 -20.65
N VAL A 11 14.50 7.49 -21.01
CA VAL A 11 14.48 7.91 -22.43
C VAL A 11 15.85 7.69 -23.09
N VAL A 12 16.93 7.69 -22.29
CA VAL A 12 18.31 7.50 -22.76
C VAL A 12 18.94 6.30 -22.06
N VAL A 13 19.70 5.48 -22.79
CA VAL A 13 20.35 4.26 -22.26
C VAL A 13 21.27 4.57 -21.07
N GLY A 14 22.04 5.67 -21.14
CA GLY A 14 22.91 6.09 -20.04
C GLY A 14 22.14 6.40 -18.74
N ALA A 15 20.89 6.83 -18.83
CA ALA A 15 20.05 7.06 -17.64
C ALA A 15 19.64 5.74 -16.98
N THR A 16 19.51 4.64 -17.72
CA THR A 16 19.20 3.30 -17.17
C THR A 16 20.25 2.83 -16.17
N ALA A 17 21.54 2.98 -16.52
CA ALA A 17 22.64 2.61 -15.61
C ALA A 17 22.63 3.46 -14.34
N ALA A 18 22.37 4.77 -14.46
CA ALA A 18 22.25 5.67 -13.32
C ALA A 18 21.08 5.28 -12.40
N VAL A 19 19.96 4.80 -12.98
CA VAL A 19 18.81 4.28 -12.23
C VAL A 19 19.19 3.03 -11.47
N LEU A 20 19.75 2.03 -12.13
CA LEU A 20 20.19 0.81 -11.44
C LEU A 20 21.11 1.13 -10.24
N LYS A 21 22.08 2.04 -10.43
CA LYS A 21 22.99 2.49 -9.36
C LYS A 21 22.27 3.23 -8.23
N ALA A 22 21.43 4.22 -8.56
CA ALA A 22 20.71 5.01 -7.56
C ALA A 22 19.76 4.16 -6.72
N TRP A 23 19.07 3.22 -7.35
CA TRP A 23 18.12 2.32 -6.69
C TRP A 23 18.81 1.29 -5.81
N ASN A 24 19.90 0.68 -6.28
CA ASN A 24 20.75 -0.18 -5.45
C ASN A 24 21.30 0.57 -4.23
N SER A 25 21.73 1.82 -4.39
CA SER A 25 22.20 2.65 -3.26
C SER A 25 21.10 3.02 -2.26
N ALA A 26 19.83 2.99 -2.67
CA ALA A 26 18.66 3.11 -1.79
C ALA A 26 18.19 1.74 -1.24
N GLY A 27 18.91 0.67 -1.59
CA GLY A 27 18.63 -0.73 -1.28
C GLY A 27 17.39 -1.30 -1.96
N ILE A 28 16.88 -0.65 -3.02
CA ILE A 28 15.73 -1.14 -3.76
C ILE A 28 16.22 -2.07 -4.85
N LYS A 29 15.87 -3.36 -4.72
CA LYS A 29 16.17 -4.37 -5.74
C LYS A 29 15.17 -4.23 -6.88
N LEU A 30 15.66 -3.80 -8.03
CA LEU A 30 14.88 -3.71 -9.26
C LEU A 30 14.64 -5.11 -9.84
N GLY A 31 13.44 -5.34 -10.38
CA GLY A 31 13.14 -6.53 -11.15
C GLY A 31 13.72 -6.46 -12.57
N GLU A 32 13.38 -7.45 -13.39
CA GLU A 32 13.82 -7.50 -14.79
C GLU A 32 13.43 -6.24 -15.57
N THR A 33 14.38 -5.71 -16.33
CA THR A 33 14.14 -4.61 -17.26
C THR A 33 13.26 -5.10 -18.40
N THR A 34 12.15 -4.41 -18.62
CA THR A 34 11.19 -4.72 -19.67
C THR A 34 11.25 -3.64 -20.76
N TYR A 35 11.30 -4.06 -22.01
CA TYR A 35 11.32 -3.16 -23.16
C TYR A 35 9.89 -2.94 -23.68
N PHE A 36 9.39 -1.72 -23.58
CA PHE A 36 8.07 -1.31 -24.07
C PHE A 36 8.18 -0.20 -25.13
N ARG A 37 9.10 -0.34 -26.09
CA ARG A 37 9.63 0.75 -26.97
C ARG A 37 10.51 1.79 -26.27
N VAL A 38 10.46 1.83 -24.94
CA VAL A 38 11.36 2.53 -24.03
C VAL A 38 11.88 1.57 -22.98
N VAL A 39 13.06 1.83 -22.42
CA VAL A 39 13.63 1.01 -21.34
C VAL A 39 12.87 1.29 -20.06
N CYS A 40 12.14 0.29 -19.56
CA CYS A 40 11.42 0.38 -18.31
C CYS A 40 11.94 -0.64 -17.31
N THR A 41 12.21 -0.19 -16.09
CA THR A 41 12.55 -1.09 -14.98
C THR A 41 11.57 -0.84 -13.85
N ALA A 42 11.08 -1.91 -13.23
CA ALA A 42 10.12 -1.80 -12.14
C ALA A 42 10.51 -2.67 -10.95
N ALA A 43 10.01 -2.31 -9.78
CA ALA A 43 10.30 -2.97 -8.53
C ALA A 43 9.09 -2.96 -7.60
N VAL A 44 9.14 -3.87 -6.63
CA VAL A 44 8.31 -3.82 -5.43
C VAL A 44 9.18 -3.38 -4.27
N VAL A 45 8.78 -2.32 -3.58
CA VAL A 45 9.40 -1.86 -2.34
C VAL A 45 8.52 -2.33 -1.18
N GLU A 46 8.90 -3.43 -0.53
CA GLU A 46 8.20 -3.92 0.66
C GLU A 46 8.26 -2.89 1.80
N LEU A 47 7.17 -2.77 2.56
CA LEU A 47 7.16 -1.98 3.78
C LEU A 47 7.94 -2.75 4.85
N PRO A 48 9.05 -2.20 5.39
CA PRO A 48 9.83 -2.86 6.42
C PRO A 48 8.97 -3.07 7.66
N TRP A 49 9.10 -4.22 8.33
CA TRP A 49 8.33 -4.57 9.53
C TRP A 49 6.80 -4.58 9.36
N TYR A 50 6.30 -4.58 8.12
CA TYR A 50 4.88 -4.70 7.87
C TYR A 50 4.35 -6.04 8.40
N ARG A 51 3.25 -5.98 9.14
CA ARG A 51 2.40 -7.11 9.49
C ARG A 51 0.97 -6.73 9.12
N SER A 52 0.11 -7.70 8.77
CA SER A 52 -1.30 -7.36 8.61
C SER A 52 -1.92 -7.02 9.97
N PHE A 53 -3.04 -6.28 9.96
CA PHE A 53 -3.75 -5.98 11.20
C PHE A 53 -4.18 -7.26 11.92
N ALA A 54 -4.67 -8.25 11.15
CA ALA A 54 -5.05 -9.54 11.67
C ALA A 54 -3.89 -10.25 12.36
N ASP A 55 -2.70 -10.28 11.73
CA ASP A 55 -1.52 -10.93 12.33
C ASP A 55 -1.10 -10.29 13.66
N LEU A 56 -1.31 -8.97 13.80
CA LEU A 56 -0.99 -8.25 15.04
C LEU A 56 -2.05 -8.46 16.13
N VAL A 57 -3.34 -8.45 15.75
CA VAL A 57 -4.45 -8.31 16.69
C VAL A 57 -5.14 -9.63 17.01
N GLU A 58 -5.27 -10.55 16.06
CA GLU A 58 -5.93 -11.85 16.32
C GLU A 58 -5.30 -12.63 17.48
N PRO A 59 -3.95 -12.73 17.61
CA PRO A 59 -3.35 -13.42 18.75
C PRO A 59 -3.68 -12.74 20.08
N ARG A 60 -3.76 -11.40 20.10
CA ARG A 60 -4.08 -10.63 21.31
C ARG A 60 -5.54 -10.78 21.71
N ILE A 61 -6.46 -10.80 20.74
CA ILE A 61 -7.88 -11.09 20.98
C ILE A 61 -8.03 -12.49 21.58
N ARG A 62 -7.37 -13.49 20.98
CA ARG A 62 -7.42 -14.88 21.49
C ARG A 62 -6.86 -14.99 22.89
N ALA A 63 -5.74 -14.34 23.19
CA ALA A 63 -5.15 -14.33 24.53
C ALA A 63 -6.08 -13.62 25.54
N TYR A 64 -6.69 -12.50 25.15
CA TYR A 64 -7.65 -11.78 25.99
C TYR A 64 -8.85 -12.67 26.33
N LEU A 65 -9.55 -13.20 25.31
CA LEU A 65 -10.71 -14.07 25.50
C LEU A 65 -10.34 -15.37 26.22
N GLY A 66 -9.16 -15.92 25.94
CA GLY A 66 -8.64 -17.13 26.56
C GLY A 66 -8.58 -17.08 28.07
N ARG A 67 -8.30 -15.90 28.64
CA ARG A 67 -8.30 -15.68 30.11
C ARG A 67 -9.69 -15.84 30.73
N TYR A 68 -10.75 -15.63 29.95
CA TYR A 68 -12.13 -15.69 30.42
C TYR A 68 -12.89 -16.92 29.89
N LEU A 69 -12.34 -17.70 28.95
CA LEU A 69 -13.01 -18.85 28.33
C LEU A 69 -13.49 -19.90 29.35
N GLY A 70 -12.71 -20.14 30.41
CA GLY A 70 -13.10 -21.06 31.50
C GLY A 70 -14.27 -20.55 32.34
N ASP A 71 -14.45 -19.22 32.40
CA ASP A 71 -15.50 -18.56 33.17
C ASP A 71 -16.71 -18.20 32.31
N LEU A 72 -16.59 -18.13 30.97
CA LEU A 72 -17.72 -17.85 30.08
C LEU A 72 -18.87 -18.86 30.25
N LYS A 73 -18.58 -20.15 30.46
CA LYS A 73 -19.61 -21.16 30.77
C LYS A 73 -20.26 -20.96 32.14
N LYS A 74 -19.53 -20.36 33.08
CA LYS A 74 -20.07 -19.98 34.41
C LYS A 74 -20.93 -18.73 34.27
N PHE A 75 -20.52 -17.77 33.43
CA PHE A 75 -21.24 -16.55 33.13
C PHE A 75 -22.58 -16.78 32.42
N GLU A 76 -22.72 -17.83 31.59
CA GLU A 76 -24.02 -18.22 31.02
C GLU A 76 -25.06 -18.60 32.09
N ARG A 77 -24.62 -19.06 33.27
CA ARG A 77 -25.49 -19.39 34.40
C ARG A 77 -25.82 -18.18 35.27
N LEU A 78 -25.20 -17.04 35.01
CA LEU A 78 -25.44 -15.78 35.70
C LEU A 78 -26.38 -14.90 34.87
N ASN A 79 -27.23 -14.13 35.53
CA ASN A 79 -28.15 -13.19 34.88
C ASN A 79 -27.39 -11.92 34.44
N LEU A 80 -26.50 -12.07 33.46
CA LEU A 80 -25.69 -10.99 32.91
C LEU A 80 -26.30 -10.41 31.65
N GLU A 81 -26.05 -9.13 31.40
CA GLU A 81 -26.36 -8.50 30.12
C GLU A 81 -25.30 -8.87 29.08
N TRP A 82 -25.75 -9.20 27.87
CA TRP A 82 -24.90 -9.64 26.76
C TRP A 82 -24.96 -8.68 25.58
N LYS A 83 -23.80 -8.25 25.13
CA LYS A 83 -23.63 -7.33 24.00
C LYS A 83 -22.88 -8.01 22.86
N ARG A 84 -23.28 -7.71 21.62
CA ARG A 84 -22.46 -8.01 20.46
C ARG A 84 -21.32 -7.01 20.40
N VAL A 85 -20.09 -7.50 20.37
CA VAL A 85 -18.90 -6.65 20.26
C VAL A 85 -19.00 -5.78 19.00
N CYS A 86 -18.98 -4.46 19.20
CA CYS A 86 -19.06 -3.45 18.15
C CYS A 86 -17.72 -2.76 18.02
N PHE A 87 -17.00 -3.09 16.95
CA PHE A 87 -15.67 -2.55 16.80
C PHE A 87 -15.67 -1.22 16.04
N ALA A 88 -15.38 -0.12 16.75
CA ALA A 88 -15.26 1.21 16.16
C ALA A 88 -13.99 1.42 15.29
N ALA A 89 -13.10 0.43 15.23
CA ALA A 89 -11.87 0.51 14.45
C ALA A 89 -12.11 0.14 12.98
N PRO A 90 -11.72 0.99 12.00
CA PRO A 90 -11.84 0.66 10.58
C PRO A 90 -11.09 -0.63 10.17
N GLU A 91 -10.18 -1.13 11.00
CA GLU A 91 -9.30 -2.27 10.74
C GLU A 91 -9.98 -3.61 10.89
N VAL A 92 -11.10 -3.61 11.58
CA VAL A 92 -11.81 -4.80 12.05
C VAL A 92 -12.30 -5.65 10.90
N GLU A 93 -12.65 -5.05 9.77
CA GLU A 93 -13.05 -5.78 8.56
C GLU A 93 -11.94 -6.70 8.02
N LEU A 94 -10.68 -6.53 8.47
CA LEU A 94 -9.56 -7.40 8.14
C LEU A 94 -9.43 -8.62 9.07
N LEU A 95 -10.11 -8.62 10.21
CA LEU A 95 -10.12 -9.76 11.12
C LEU A 95 -10.98 -10.89 10.54
N LYS A 96 -10.64 -12.14 10.88
CA LYS A 96 -11.48 -13.28 10.50
C LYS A 96 -12.88 -13.12 11.09
N ARG A 97 -13.90 -13.34 10.24
CA ARG A 97 -15.33 -13.35 10.61
C ARG A 97 -15.62 -14.11 11.91
N LYS A 98 -14.98 -15.26 12.15
CA LYS A 98 -15.17 -16.06 13.37
C LYS A 98 -14.82 -15.32 14.68
N LEU A 99 -13.99 -14.28 14.63
CA LEU A 99 -13.62 -13.45 15.79
C LEU A 99 -14.54 -12.22 15.98
N LEU A 100 -15.47 -11.98 15.06
CA LEU A 100 -16.28 -10.75 14.99
C LEU A 100 -17.73 -10.94 15.49
N PHE A 101 -18.18 -12.17 15.71
CA PHE A 101 -19.59 -12.48 15.99
C PHE A 101 -19.87 -12.98 17.42
N SER A 102 -18.88 -12.97 18.32
CA SER A 102 -19.11 -13.38 19.71
C SER A 102 -19.97 -12.34 20.45
N LYS A 103 -21.09 -12.77 21.02
CA LYS A 103 -21.72 -12.05 22.14
C LYS A 103 -20.84 -12.29 23.38
N LEU A 104 -20.63 -11.24 24.17
CA LEU A 104 -19.91 -11.30 25.44
C LEU A 104 -20.72 -10.56 26.51
N PRO A 105 -20.50 -10.84 27.80
CA PRO A 105 -20.98 -9.96 28.86
C PRO A 105 -20.56 -8.51 28.58
N VAL A 106 -21.44 -7.54 28.87
CA VAL A 106 -21.24 -6.12 28.50
C VAL A 106 -19.84 -5.61 28.86
N THR A 107 -19.39 -5.85 30.08
CA THR A 107 -18.06 -5.40 30.56
C THR A 107 -16.91 -5.97 29.74
N LEU A 108 -16.93 -7.28 29.45
CA LEU A 108 -15.92 -7.93 28.59
C LEU A 108 -15.98 -7.44 27.15
N ALA A 109 -17.19 -7.15 26.64
CA ALA A 109 -17.35 -6.58 25.31
C ALA A 109 -16.71 -5.19 25.22
N GLU A 110 -17.01 -4.30 26.17
CA GLU A 110 -16.51 -2.92 26.21
C GLU A 110 -15.00 -2.86 26.40
N ASP A 111 -14.44 -3.70 27.27
CA ASP A 111 -13.00 -3.84 27.44
C ASP A 111 -12.32 -4.26 26.13
N LEU A 112 -12.87 -5.28 25.45
CA LEU A 112 -12.34 -5.76 24.18
C LEU A 112 -12.43 -4.70 23.08
N GLU A 113 -13.54 -3.94 23.02
CA GLU A 113 -13.71 -2.81 22.11
C GLU A 113 -12.62 -1.75 22.33
N CYS A 114 -12.39 -1.36 23.59
CA CYS A 114 -11.34 -0.42 23.98
C CYS A 114 -9.93 -0.91 23.62
N LEU A 115 -9.63 -2.19 23.88
CA LEU A 115 -8.35 -2.79 23.54
C LEU A 115 -8.10 -2.82 22.04
N ILE A 116 -9.09 -3.21 21.24
CA ILE A 116 -8.98 -3.24 19.78
C ILE A 116 -8.79 -1.84 19.21
N TRP A 117 -9.47 -0.84 19.76
CA TRP A 117 -9.22 0.55 19.41
C TRP A 117 -7.77 0.97 19.70
N SER A 118 -7.26 0.62 20.88
CA SER A 118 -5.87 0.90 21.26
C SER A 118 -4.87 0.23 20.31
N TRP A 119 -5.06 -1.06 20.02
CA TRP A 119 -4.21 -1.82 19.10
C TRP A 119 -4.32 -1.34 17.65
N SER A 120 -5.47 -0.84 17.22
CA SER A 120 -5.63 -0.16 15.92
C SER A 120 -4.75 1.08 15.83
N ARG A 121 -4.73 1.93 16.88
CA ARG A 121 -3.82 3.10 16.91
C ARG A 121 -2.35 2.69 16.85
N GLU A 122 -1.97 1.66 17.61
CA GLU A 122 -0.61 1.11 17.58
C GLU A 122 -0.24 0.59 16.18
N TYR A 123 -1.10 -0.24 15.59
CA TYR A 123 -0.95 -0.74 14.24
C TYR A 123 -0.76 0.40 13.24
N GLN A 124 -1.60 1.44 13.31
CA GLN A 124 -1.55 2.56 12.39
C GLN A 124 -0.23 3.33 12.53
N ARG A 125 0.31 3.52 13.73
CA ARG A 125 1.64 4.13 13.93
C ARG A 125 2.74 3.29 13.28
N ARG A 126 2.76 1.98 13.52
CA ARG A 126 3.74 1.04 12.93
C ARG A 126 3.66 1.03 11.41
N TYR A 127 2.44 0.96 10.87
CA TYR A 127 2.19 1.01 9.43
C TYR A 127 2.71 2.32 8.82
N ASN A 128 2.38 3.46 9.44
CA ASN A 128 2.80 4.78 8.96
C ASN A 128 4.33 4.94 8.96
N TRP A 129 5.00 4.43 10.00
CA TRP A 129 6.46 4.42 10.07
C TRP A 129 7.06 3.59 8.93
N SER A 130 6.60 2.35 8.77
CA SER A 130 7.04 1.43 7.73
C SER A 130 6.85 2.03 6.33
N PHE A 131 5.67 2.61 6.10
CA PHE A 131 5.33 3.32 4.87
C PHE A 131 6.28 4.49 4.61
N ARG A 132 6.57 5.31 5.62
CA ARG A 132 7.49 6.44 5.50
C ARG A 132 8.90 5.98 5.15
N VAL A 133 9.39 4.90 5.75
CA VAL A 133 10.72 4.36 5.43
C VAL A 133 10.76 3.88 3.97
N ALA A 134 9.77 3.11 3.51
CA ALA A 134 9.70 2.65 2.12
C ALA A 134 9.64 3.84 1.13
N ALA A 135 8.77 4.82 1.37
CA ALA A 135 8.66 6.02 0.56
C ALA A 135 9.95 6.86 0.57
N GLY A 136 10.63 6.93 1.72
CA GLY A 136 11.90 7.65 1.88
C GLY A 136 13.02 7.05 1.02
N ARG A 137 13.08 5.72 0.90
CA ARG A 137 14.04 5.04 0.00
C ARG A 137 13.81 5.42 -1.46
N ILE A 138 12.55 5.47 -1.89
CA ILE A 138 12.16 5.91 -3.24
C ILE A 138 12.56 7.38 -3.45
N CYS A 139 12.23 8.25 -2.50
CA CYS A 139 12.57 9.68 -2.58
C CYS A 139 14.09 9.91 -2.63
N ARG A 140 14.87 9.12 -1.89
CA ARG A 140 16.34 9.13 -1.94
C ARG A 140 16.85 8.76 -3.34
N ALA A 141 16.37 7.66 -3.92
CA ALA A 141 16.74 7.25 -5.27
C ALA A 141 16.41 8.33 -6.32
N VAL A 142 15.20 8.88 -6.25
CA VAL A 142 14.74 9.98 -7.13
C VAL A 142 15.62 11.23 -6.98
N SER A 143 15.98 11.59 -5.74
CA SER A 143 16.80 12.78 -5.48
C SER A 143 18.25 12.62 -5.94
N LEU A 144 18.79 11.38 -5.96
CA LEU A 144 20.08 11.10 -6.57
C LEU A 144 20.04 11.26 -8.09
N LEU A 145 18.96 10.80 -8.73
CA LEU A 145 18.77 10.95 -10.17
C LEU A 145 18.59 12.41 -10.58
N SER A 146 17.89 13.21 -9.78
CA SER A 146 17.64 14.63 -10.07
C SER A 146 18.88 15.51 -10.05
N LYS A 147 20.05 14.99 -9.62
CA LYS A 147 21.33 15.71 -9.69
C LYS A 147 21.93 15.72 -11.11
N ARG A 148 21.48 14.81 -11.98
CA ARG A 148 22.05 14.61 -13.32
C ARG A 148 21.01 14.59 -14.43
N TYR A 149 19.75 14.33 -14.08
CA TYR A 149 18.66 14.21 -15.05
C TYR A 149 17.45 15.02 -14.59
N SER A 150 16.68 15.52 -15.56
CA SER A 150 15.35 16.04 -15.30
C SER A 150 14.44 14.85 -14.97
N VAL A 151 13.85 14.86 -13.76
CA VAL A 151 13.05 13.72 -13.25
C VAL A 151 11.61 14.17 -13.02
N LEU A 152 10.66 13.40 -13.54
CA LEU A 152 9.22 13.56 -13.27
C LEU A 152 8.69 12.33 -12.53
N VAL A 153 8.18 12.54 -11.31
CA VAL A 153 7.47 11.51 -10.55
C VAL A 153 5.98 11.61 -10.85
N LYS A 154 5.39 10.51 -11.33
CA LYS A 154 3.94 10.39 -11.58
C LYS A 154 3.29 9.57 -10.47
N LEU A 155 2.15 10.06 -9.97
CA LEU A 155 1.33 9.38 -8.96
C LEU A 155 -0.12 9.32 -9.47
N GLU A 156 -0.89 8.29 -9.14
CA GLU A 156 -2.33 8.26 -9.46
C GLU A 156 -3.06 9.41 -8.76
N ASN A 157 -4.15 9.92 -9.33
CA ASN A 157 -5.05 10.82 -8.62
C ASN A 157 -6.20 10.04 -7.98
N LEU A 158 -6.05 9.65 -6.72
CA LEU A 158 -7.09 8.89 -6.01
C LEU A 158 -8.13 9.80 -5.32
N ARG A 159 -8.16 11.10 -5.63
CA ARG A 159 -9.18 12.03 -5.12
C ARG A 159 -10.51 11.72 -5.80
N GLY A 160 -11.59 11.57 -5.03
CA GLY A 160 -12.95 11.38 -5.56
C GLY A 160 -13.34 9.94 -5.88
N ILE A 161 -12.40 8.97 -5.88
CA ILE A 161 -12.76 7.56 -5.95
C ILE A 161 -13.61 7.23 -4.71
N LYS A 162 -14.87 6.81 -4.91
CA LYS A 162 -15.79 6.42 -3.83
C LYS A 162 -15.13 5.31 -3.00
N ARG A 163 -14.53 5.67 -1.87
CA ARG A 163 -13.85 4.77 -0.90
C ARG A 163 -14.79 3.74 -0.26
N LYS A 164 -16.07 3.75 -0.62
CA LYS A 164 -17.16 3.09 0.11
C LYS A 164 -17.06 1.57 0.16
N ASN A 165 -16.39 0.91 -0.80
CA ASN A 165 -16.40 -0.56 -0.88
C ASN A 165 -15.01 -1.23 -0.79
N VAL A 166 -13.98 -0.51 -0.35
CA VAL A 166 -12.62 -1.05 -0.31
C VAL A 166 -11.93 -0.72 1.03
N PRO A 167 -12.04 -1.60 2.03
CA PRO A 167 -11.53 -1.39 3.40
C PRO A 167 -10.06 -0.96 3.44
N HIS A 168 -9.23 -1.52 2.55
CA HIS A 168 -7.81 -1.20 2.45
C HIS A 168 -7.52 0.20 1.86
N LEU A 169 -8.45 0.78 1.07
CA LEU A 169 -8.33 2.14 0.56
C LEU A 169 -8.77 3.21 1.57
N ARG A 170 -9.55 2.86 2.61
CA ARG A 170 -9.86 3.78 3.73
C ARG A 170 -8.61 4.20 4.49
N ARG A 171 -7.57 3.35 4.48
CA ARG A 171 -6.27 3.59 5.12
C ARG A 171 -5.15 4.03 4.20
N TRP A 172 -5.24 3.73 2.91
CA TRP A 172 -4.26 4.18 1.94
C TRP A 172 -4.31 5.70 1.88
N SER A 173 -3.44 6.34 2.65
CA SER A 173 -3.30 7.79 2.61
C SER A 173 -2.47 8.13 1.39
N TRP A 174 -3.07 7.98 0.21
CA TRP A 174 -2.55 8.51 -1.05
C TRP A 174 -2.05 9.95 -0.88
N ILE A 175 -2.83 10.76 -0.16
CA ILE A 175 -2.48 12.12 0.23
C ILE A 175 -1.14 12.18 0.98
N ARG A 176 -0.86 11.22 1.87
CA ARG A 176 0.44 11.14 2.56
C ARG A 176 1.56 10.76 1.60
N LEU A 177 1.34 9.86 0.64
CA LEU A 177 2.35 9.56 -0.38
C LEU A 177 2.72 10.83 -1.15
N VAL A 178 1.71 11.56 -1.62
CA VAL A 178 1.89 12.85 -2.33
C VAL A 178 2.67 13.83 -1.45
N LYS A 179 2.27 14.00 -0.18
CA LYS A 179 2.97 14.88 0.77
C LYS A 179 4.42 14.46 1.01
N LEU A 180 4.69 13.16 1.18
CA LEU A 180 6.04 12.63 1.36
C LEU A 180 6.88 12.85 0.12
N VAL A 181 6.36 12.57 -1.08
CA VAL A 181 7.09 12.82 -2.33
C VAL A 181 7.42 14.29 -2.47
N LEU A 182 6.45 15.20 -2.27
CA LEU A 182 6.69 16.64 -2.36
C LEU A 182 7.71 17.15 -1.33
N GLY A 183 7.63 16.65 -0.10
CA GLY A 183 8.48 17.10 1.02
C GLY A 183 9.87 16.46 1.08
N CYS A 184 10.02 15.21 0.60
CA CYS A 184 11.28 14.47 0.69
C CYS A 184 12.10 14.47 -0.61
N THR A 185 11.57 14.98 -1.71
CA THR A 185 12.33 15.13 -2.97
C THR A 185 12.74 16.58 -3.20
N SER A 186 13.87 16.78 -3.88
CA SER A 186 14.39 18.09 -4.27
C SER A 186 13.35 18.92 -5.04
N LYS A 187 13.38 20.26 -4.90
CA LYS A 187 12.55 21.20 -5.67
C LYS A 187 12.76 21.08 -7.20
N LYS A 188 13.87 20.47 -7.65
CA LYS A 188 14.15 20.18 -9.07
C LYS A 188 13.29 19.04 -9.63
N VAL A 189 12.80 18.14 -8.78
CA VAL A 189 12.01 16.98 -9.19
C VAL A 189 10.59 17.41 -9.52
N GLY A 190 10.15 17.13 -10.75
CA GLY A 190 8.76 17.31 -11.15
C GLY A 190 7.85 16.30 -10.46
N VAL A 191 6.63 16.70 -10.13
CA VAL A 191 5.60 15.82 -9.53
C VAL A 191 4.29 16.06 -10.26
N ALA A 192 3.71 14.99 -10.81
CA ALA A 192 2.44 15.03 -11.52
C ALA A 192 1.46 13.97 -11.02
N LEU A 193 0.18 14.25 -11.20
CA LEU A 193 -0.91 13.31 -11.00
C LEU A 193 -1.44 12.81 -12.34
N VAL A 194 -1.73 11.51 -12.41
CA VAL A 194 -2.33 10.84 -13.58
C VAL A 194 -3.76 10.39 -13.27
N ASP A 195 -4.52 10.10 -14.32
CA ASP A 195 -5.83 9.45 -14.18
C ASP A 195 -5.65 8.02 -13.63
N PRO A 196 -6.31 7.66 -12.52
CA PRO A 196 -6.25 6.28 -11.98
C PRO A 196 -7.01 5.25 -12.84
N SER A 197 -7.76 5.68 -13.85
CA SER A 197 -8.54 4.79 -14.68
C SER A 197 -7.65 3.79 -15.40
N TYR A 198 -7.95 2.51 -15.21
CA TYR A 198 -7.31 1.37 -15.88
C TYR A 198 -5.83 1.11 -15.56
N THR A 199 -5.22 1.89 -14.67
CA THR A 199 -3.80 1.74 -14.29
C THR A 199 -3.51 0.38 -13.66
N SER A 200 -4.43 -0.17 -12.88
CA SER A 200 -4.26 -1.45 -12.17
C SER A 200 -4.98 -2.64 -12.82
N SER A 201 -5.70 -2.43 -13.93
CA SER A 201 -6.53 -3.46 -14.58
C SER A 201 -6.12 -3.79 -16.02
N LYS A 202 -5.20 -3.03 -16.63
CA LYS A 202 -4.70 -3.25 -17.98
C LYS A 202 -3.27 -3.76 -17.99
N CYS A 203 -2.96 -4.67 -18.90
CA CYS A 203 -1.61 -5.19 -19.10
C CYS A 203 -0.70 -4.06 -19.62
N PRO A 204 0.46 -3.82 -18.99
CA PRO A 204 1.40 -2.81 -19.47
C PRO A 204 1.92 -3.07 -20.89
N VAL A 205 1.95 -4.33 -21.34
CA VAL A 205 2.47 -4.73 -22.65
C VAL A 205 1.43 -4.55 -23.74
N CYS A 206 0.33 -5.30 -23.65
CA CYS A 206 -0.62 -5.46 -24.75
C CYS A 206 -1.96 -4.76 -24.49
N ARG A 207 -2.11 -4.06 -23.36
CA ARG A 207 -3.35 -3.38 -22.95
C ARG A 207 -4.58 -4.32 -22.84
N GLY A 208 -4.37 -5.63 -22.84
CA GLY A 208 -5.39 -6.62 -22.50
C GLY A 208 -5.79 -6.53 -21.02
N TRP A 209 -6.96 -7.06 -20.66
CA TRP A 209 -7.43 -7.05 -19.28
C TRP A 209 -6.60 -7.98 -18.39
N LEU A 210 -6.25 -7.50 -17.19
CA LEU A 210 -5.59 -8.28 -16.16
C LEU A 210 -6.64 -8.97 -15.27
N ARG A 211 -6.52 -10.29 -15.13
CA ARG A 211 -7.33 -11.11 -14.25
C ARG A 211 -6.57 -11.41 -12.96
N ARG A 212 -7.26 -11.34 -11.82
CA ARG A 212 -6.67 -11.61 -10.51
C ARG A 212 -6.46 -13.11 -10.33
N ARG A 213 -5.21 -13.54 -10.09
CA ARG A 213 -4.88 -14.91 -9.66
C ARG A 213 -4.73 -15.00 -8.15
N THR A 214 -3.99 -14.07 -7.55
CA THR A 214 -3.88 -13.92 -6.09
C THR A 214 -4.02 -12.44 -5.71
N TYR A 215 -3.89 -12.11 -4.41
CA TYR A 215 -3.83 -10.70 -4.03
C TYR A 215 -2.68 -9.97 -4.73
N ARG A 216 -1.48 -10.57 -4.79
CA ARG A 216 -0.30 -9.94 -5.39
C ARG A 216 -0.12 -10.23 -6.89
N MET A 217 -0.69 -11.31 -7.42
CA MET A 217 -0.44 -11.75 -8.80
C MET A 217 -1.65 -11.54 -9.72
N LEU A 218 -1.38 -10.96 -10.88
CA LEU A 218 -2.29 -10.79 -12.00
C LEU A 218 -1.80 -11.57 -13.22
N ILE A 219 -2.71 -11.97 -14.10
CA ILE A 219 -2.39 -12.58 -15.39
C ILE A 219 -3.12 -11.82 -16.50
N CYS A 220 -2.44 -11.54 -17.61
CA CYS A 220 -3.11 -10.94 -18.77
C CYS A 220 -3.99 -11.98 -19.48
N ALA A 221 -5.23 -11.61 -19.81
CA ALA A 221 -6.12 -12.47 -20.59
C ALA A 221 -5.79 -12.53 -22.10
N ASN A 222 -4.91 -11.65 -22.58
CA ASN A 222 -4.53 -11.58 -24.00
C ASN A 222 -3.14 -12.17 -24.26
N CYS A 223 -2.10 -11.73 -23.51
CA CYS A 223 -0.73 -12.22 -23.72
C CYS A 223 -0.23 -13.16 -22.61
N GLU A 224 -1.10 -13.58 -21.69
CA GLU A 224 -0.82 -14.53 -20.60
C GLU A 224 0.31 -14.17 -19.62
N ARG A 225 0.99 -13.03 -19.82
CA ARG A 225 2.07 -12.58 -18.96
C ARG A 225 1.56 -12.36 -17.53
N LYS A 226 2.34 -12.86 -16.59
CA LYS A 226 2.12 -12.71 -15.14
C LYS A 226 2.72 -11.38 -14.67
N TRP A 227 2.01 -10.71 -13.78
CA TRP A 227 2.41 -9.41 -13.22
C TRP A 227 2.21 -9.39 -11.72
N HIS A 228 3.17 -8.80 -11.00
CA HIS A 228 2.87 -8.30 -9.67
C HIS A 228 1.90 -7.11 -9.80
N ARG A 229 0.82 -7.09 -9.02
CA ARG A 229 -0.25 -6.08 -9.08
C ARG A 229 0.29 -4.66 -9.05
N ASP A 230 1.11 -4.37 -8.04
CA ASP A 230 1.63 -3.01 -7.84
C ASP A 230 2.67 -2.63 -8.89
N VAL A 231 3.37 -3.61 -9.49
CA VAL A 231 4.32 -3.37 -10.60
C VAL A 231 3.55 -3.00 -11.87
N ALA A 232 2.52 -3.76 -12.22
CA ALA A 232 1.68 -3.44 -13.38
C ALA A 232 1.07 -2.04 -13.25
N ALA A 233 0.56 -1.69 -12.07
CA ALA A 233 0.06 -0.36 -11.77
C ALA A 233 1.15 0.70 -11.96
N ALA A 234 2.32 0.52 -11.36
CA ALA A 234 3.41 1.48 -11.46
C ALA A 234 3.88 1.72 -12.90
N VAL A 235 3.99 0.67 -13.73
CA VAL A 235 4.37 0.80 -15.13
C VAL A 235 3.31 1.58 -15.91
N ASN A 236 2.03 1.24 -15.74
CA ASN A 236 0.95 1.98 -16.41
C ASN A 236 0.90 3.45 -15.98
N ILE A 237 1.15 3.75 -14.70
CA ILE A 237 1.25 5.14 -14.19
C ILE A 237 2.43 5.88 -14.83
N ALA A 238 3.59 5.21 -14.94
CA ALA A 238 4.78 5.81 -15.54
C ALA A 238 4.56 6.14 -17.03
N LEU A 239 3.85 5.27 -17.76
CA LEU A 239 3.49 5.45 -19.16
C LEU A 239 2.35 6.45 -19.38
N ALA A 240 1.49 6.67 -18.39
CA ALA A 240 0.33 7.54 -18.52
C ALA A 240 0.70 9.02 -18.68
N GLU A 241 -0.13 9.77 -19.38
CA GLU A 241 0.02 11.22 -19.50
C GLU A 241 -0.29 11.93 -18.18
N PRO A 242 0.51 12.95 -17.80
CA PRO A 242 0.23 13.74 -16.62
C PRO A 242 -1.05 14.56 -16.82
N ARG A 243 -2.06 14.36 -15.97
CA ARG A 243 -3.31 15.13 -15.98
C ARG A 243 -3.19 16.44 -15.20
N ARG A 244 -2.40 16.44 -14.12
CA ARG A 244 -2.20 17.63 -13.28
C ARG A 244 -0.77 17.71 -12.79
N MET A 245 -0.09 18.81 -13.10
CA MET A 245 1.24 19.09 -12.54
C MET A 245 1.10 19.69 -11.14
N LEU A 246 1.81 19.11 -10.16
CA LEU A 246 1.90 19.63 -8.78
C LEU A 246 3.20 20.42 -8.57
N ARG A 247 4.27 20.01 -9.24
CA ARG A 247 5.56 20.71 -9.28
C ARG A 247 6.19 20.47 -10.63
N THR A 248 6.61 21.52 -11.33
CA THR A 248 7.28 21.39 -12.63
C THR A 248 8.71 20.87 -12.45
N PRO A 249 9.18 19.94 -13.30
CA PRO A 249 10.58 19.53 -13.29
C PRO A 249 11.47 20.70 -13.72
N ARG A 250 12.65 20.80 -13.09
CA ARG A 250 13.69 21.76 -13.47
C ARG A 250 14.91 21.01 -13.99
N SER A 251 15.68 21.67 -14.85
CA SER A 251 16.96 21.13 -15.32
C SER A 251 17.90 20.84 -14.13
N PRO A 252 18.76 19.81 -14.25
CA PRO A 252 19.71 19.39 -13.23
C PRO A 252 20.60 20.51 -12.69
#